data_AF-A0A962DZW3-F1
#
_entry.id   AF-A0A962DZW3-F1
#
_cell.length_a   1.000
_cell.length_b   1.000
_cell.length_c   1.000
_cell.angle_alpha   90.00
_cell.angle_beta   90.00
_cell.angle_gamma   90.00
#
_symmetry.space_group_name_H-M   'P 1'
#
loop_
_entity.id
_entity.type
_entity.pdbx_description
1 polymer ?
#
loop_
_entity_poly.entity_id
_entity_poly.type
_entity_poly.pdbx_seq_one_letter_code
_entity_poly.pdbx_strand_id
1 'polypeptide(L)'
;MYKLIYFIGFTTLLLTSNSFSFELFKGVILDKESSQILIASPENGIKSIDASTGNVNWKSDSADIPIAVIDSKILTQKSSKNLKFLAISTLSMTGQTLQIKELQLPQDVSSQVQDTIHSKFNLTAYPTFDNISNTYSYDFQWSFFEQKIQGMMAEEITPPTQIFGSVVIDDINSLELASVKPMSSRMVKQNIHVESDNLIPAVVGRKFKSISGDYVLVSNQDSDNAKWDNYIWTIYSVSGQVLGSIMNHSSFRPFEVIGEQLVFVDLPSVRLINNQYETVPLSVKSYSLTNSSLNWTKEIRDFSYKGPYPH
;
A
#
# COMPACT_ATOMS: atom_id res chain seq x y z
N MET A 1 49.24 -28.31 39.29
CA MET A 1 47.76 -28.39 39.25
C MET A 1 47.27 -27.22 38.40
N TYR A 2 46.96 -27.43 37.12
CA TYR A 2 46.50 -26.37 36.22
C TYR A 2 44.96 -26.36 36.22
N LYS A 3 44.35 -25.23 36.63
CA LYS A 3 42.91 -25.00 36.53
C LYS A 3 42.58 -24.64 35.08
N LEU A 4 41.89 -25.55 34.38
CA LEU A 4 41.31 -25.31 33.07
C LEU A 4 40.01 -24.51 33.27
N ILE A 5 39.97 -23.26 32.80
CA ILE A 5 38.76 -22.42 32.79
C ILE A 5 38.12 -22.58 31.43
N TYR A 6 36.98 -23.26 31.35
CA TYR A 6 36.17 -23.33 30.14
C TYR A 6 35.37 -22.02 30.00
N PHE A 7 35.72 -21.21 29.01
CA PHE A 7 34.88 -20.10 28.57
C PHE A 7 33.78 -20.68 27.66
N ILE A 8 32.55 -20.76 28.18
CA ILE A 8 31.38 -21.05 27.37
C ILE A 8 31.05 -19.76 26.61
N GLY A 9 31.50 -19.66 25.36
CA GLY A 9 31.09 -18.59 24.46
C GLY A 9 29.61 -18.74 24.15
N PHE A 10 28.78 -17.87 24.72
CA PHE A 10 27.38 -17.74 24.32
C PHE A 10 27.36 -17.04 22.96
N THR A 11 27.23 -17.79 21.87
CA THR A 11 26.98 -17.21 20.56
C THR A 11 25.52 -16.80 20.50
N THR A 12 25.24 -15.51 20.71
CA THR A 12 23.91 -14.97 20.51
C THR A 12 23.60 -15.03 19.01
N LEU A 13 22.77 -16.00 18.60
CA LEU A 13 22.19 -16.00 17.27
C LEU A 13 21.29 -14.78 17.15
N LEU A 14 21.77 -13.75 16.46
CA LEU A 14 20.92 -12.64 16.03
C LEU A 14 19.96 -13.22 15.00
N LEU A 15 18.72 -13.50 15.42
CA LEU A 15 17.62 -13.74 14.49
C LEU A 15 17.41 -12.43 13.74
N THR A 16 17.81 -12.40 12.48
CA THR A 16 17.42 -11.32 11.57
C THR A 16 15.91 -11.42 11.39
N SER A 17 15.17 -10.54 12.05
CA SER A 17 13.77 -10.33 11.75
C SER A 17 13.68 -9.88 10.29
N ASN A 18 12.95 -10.65 9.48
CA ASN A 18 12.63 -10.20 8.14
C ASN A 18 11.60 -9.09 8.25
N SER A 19 12.05 -7.84 8.04
CA SER A 19 11.15 -6.70 7.92
C SER A 19 10.27 -6.90 6.68
N PHE A 20 9.00 -7.21 6.92
CA PHE A 20 8.03 -7.47 5.87
C PHE A 20 7.03 -6.31 5.85
N SER A 21 7.08 -5.51 4.78
CA SER A 21 6.18 -4.36 4.58
C SER A 21 5.33 -4.53 3.31
N PHE A 22 4.08 -4.09 3.34
CA PHE A 22 3.16 -4.15 2.19
C PHE A 22 2.53 -2.82 1.88
N GLU A 23 2.21 -2.63 0.61
CA GLU A 23 1.30 -1.61 0.14
C GLU A 23 -0.16 -2.03 0.41
N LEU A 24 -0.82 -1.34 1.34
CA LEU A 24 -2.28 -1.48 1.56
C LEU A 24 -3.07 -0.80 0.43
N PHE A 25 -2.56 0.34 -0.02
CA PHE A 25 -3.12 1.17 -1.08
C PHE A 25 -2.01 2.09 -1.63
N LYS A 26 -2.19 2.70 -2.80
CA LYS A 26 -1.23 3.66 -3.37
C LYS A 26 -0.89 4.74 -2.35
N GLY A 27 0.36 4.77 -1.91
CA GLY A 27 0.86 5.70 -0.90
C GLY A 27 0.53 5.35 0.55
N VAL A 28 0.16 4.09 0.83
CA VAL A 28 0.00 3.55 2.19
C VAL A 28 0.82 2.28 2.32
N ILE A 29 1.94 2.37 3.01
CA ILE A 29 2.80 1.21 3.32
C ILE A 29 2.64 0.87 4.79
N LEU A 30 2.40 -0.40 5.08
CA LEU A 30 2.39 -0.93 6.42
C LEU A 30 3.68 -1.71 6.68
N ASP A 31 4.41 -1.33 7.73
CA ASP A 31 5.54 -2.08 8.27
C ASP A 31 5.13 -2.75 9.58
N LYS A 32 4.91 -4.07 9.53
CA LYS A 32 4.46 -4.85 10.69
C LYS A 32 5.52 -4.93 11.78
N GLU A 33 6.80 -4.92 11.43
CA GLU A 33 7.89 -5.08 12.41
C GLU A 33 8.00 -3.85 13.31
N SER A 34 8.03 -2.67 12.71
CA SER A 34 8.08 -1.42 13.46
C SER A 34 6.71 -0.95 13.97
N SER A 35 5.63 -1.65 13.59
CA SER A 35 4.24 -1.25 13.86
C SER A 35 3.93 0.17 13.35
N GLN A 36 4.46 0.52 12.18
CA GLN A 36 4.29 1.83 11.56
C GLN A 36 3.50 1.75 10.26
N ILE A 37 2.69 2.78 10.01
CA ILE A 37 2.02 3.01 8.74
C ILE A 37 2.59 4.28 8.13
N LEU A 38 3.19 4.16 6.96
CA LEU A 38 3.65 5.28 6.16
C LEU A 38 2.53 5.70 5.22
N ILE A 39 2.12 6.96 5.28
CA ILE A 39 1.08 7.52 4.41
C ILE A 39 1.59 8.69 3.59
N ALA A 40 1.13 8.80 2.34
CA ALA A 40 1.18 10.04 1.60
C ALA A 40 0.18 11.04 2.21
N SER A 41 0.68 12.15 2.72
CA SER A 41 -0.11 13.16 3.41
C SER A 41 -0.89 14.03 2.41
N PRO A 42 -2.15 14.42 2.70
CA PRO A 42 -2.92 15.34 1.86
C PRO A 42 -2.22 16.69 1.64
N GLU A 43 -1.41 17.13 2.60
CA GLU A 43 -0.62 18.36 2.56
C GLU A 43 0.70 18.23 1.76
N ASN A 44 0.85 17.16 0.97
CA ASN A 44 2.13 16.66 0.46
C ASN A 44 3.02 16.07 1.57
N GLY A 45 4.09 15.38 1.16
CA GLY A 45 4.99 14.69 2.06
C GLY A 45 4.51 13.29 2.45
N ILE A 46 5.32 12.65 3.29
CA ILE A 46 5.04 11.36 3.90
C ILE A 46 4.93 11.55 5.42
N LYS A 47 3.96 10.91 6.06
CA LYS A 47 3.85 10.81 7.52
C LYS A 47 4.07 9.35 7.93
N SER A 48 4.86 9.11 8.97
CA SER A 48 4.84 7.83 9.70
C SER A 48 3.86 7.95 10.85
N ILE A 49 2.98 6.95 10.97
CA ILE A 49 1.96 6.85 11.99
C ILE A 49 2.21 5.58 12.79
N ASP A 50 2.15 5.68 14.11
CA ASP A 50 2.06 4.52 14.98
C ASP A 50 0.74 3.79 14.73
N ALA A 51 0.79 2.53 14.29
CA ALA A 51 -0.39 1.80 13.88
C ALA A 51 -1.39 1.61 15.04
N SER A 52 -0.89 1.54 16.28
CA SER A 52 -1.74 1.27 17.45
C SER A 52 -2.53 2.50 17.90
N THR A 53 -1.90 3.67 17.88
CA THR A 53 -2.45 4.92 18.44
C THR A 53 -2.95 5.89 17.39
N GLY A 54 -2.49 5.76 16.15
CA GLY A 54 -2.74 6.74 15.10
C GLY A 54 -1.94 8.04 15.28
N ASN A 55 -0.98 8.08 16.21
CA ASN A 55 -0.13 9.25 16.40
C ASN A 55 0.90 9.37 15.28
N VAL A 56 1.17 10.59 14.83
CA VAL A 56 2.22 10.84 13.83
C VAL A 56 3.58 10.83 14.54
N ASN A 57 4.45 9.90 14.17
CA ASN A 57 5.80 9.79 14.69
C ASN A 57 6.72 10.86 14.07
N TRP A 58 6.59 11.06 12.76
CA TRP A 58 7.34 12.07 12.02
C TRP A 58 6.64 12.41 10.69
N LYS A 59 7.05 13.53 10.09
CA LYS A 59 6.63 13.98 8.76
C LYS A 59 7.89 14.32 7.93
N SER A 60 7.86 14.02 6.64
CA SER A 60 8.91 14.40 5.69
C SER A 60 8.30 14.99 4.42
N ASP A 61 8.71 16.21 4.06
CA ASP A 61 8.27 16.90 2.83
C ASP A 61 9.18 16.60 1.63
N SER A 62 10.18 15.73 1.81
CA SER A 62 11.17 15.44 0.76
C SER A 62 10.72 14.38 -0.24
N ALA A 63 9.59 13.71 0.00
CA ALA A 63 9.04 12.64 -0.84
C ALA A 63 7.51 12.73 -0.91
N ASP A 64 6.89 12.11 -1.92
CA ASP A 64 5.44 12.23 -2.16
C ASP A 64 4.67 10.93 -1.94
N ILE A 65 5.23 9.78 -2.34
CA ILE A 65 4.57 8.47 -2.22
C ILE A 65 5.53 7.47 -1.57
N PRO A 66 5.21 6.86 -0.41
CA PRO A 66 5.96 5.70 0.07
C PRO A 66 5.66 4.49 -0.82
N ILE A 67 6.70 3.74 -1.19
CA ILE A 67 6.61 2.57 -2.08
C ILE A 67 6.86 1.27 -1.32
N ALA A 68 7.91 1.22 -0.49
CA ALA A 68 8.29 0.03 0.26
C ALA A 68 9.19 0.40 1.45
N VAL A 69 9.27 -0.48 2.46
CA VAL A 69 10.30 -0.47 3.50
C VAL A 69 11.23 -1.66 3.29
N ILE A 70 12.54 -1.39 3.14
CA ILE A 70 13.58 -2.37 2.79
C ILE A 70 14.82 -2.03 3.61
N ASP A 71 15.35 -2.99 4.37
CA ASP A 71 16.54 -2.81 5.20
C ASP A 71 16.50 -1.55 6.08
N SER A 72 15.36 -1.32 6.76
CA SER A 72 15.12 -0.11 7.57
C SER A 72 15.28 1.22 6.80
N LYS A 73 14.97 1.21 5.50
CA LYS A 73 14.90 2.39 4.65
C LYS A 73 13.58 2.42 3.92
N ILE A 74 13.11 3.63 3.65
CA ILE A 74 11.84 3.84 2.96
C ILE A 74 12.17 4.23 1.53
N LEU A 75 11.82 3.38 0.57
CA LEU A 75 11.84 3.74 -0.84
C LEU A 75 10.58 4.57 -1.14
N THR A 76 10.78 5.66 -1.87
CA THR A 76 9.73 6.65 -2.14
C THR A 76 9.78 7.15 -3.58
N GLN A 77 8.62 7.58 -4.10
CA GLN A 77 8.52 8.38 -5.32
C GLN A 77 8.46 9.86 -4.94
N LYS A 78 9.14 10.70 -5.72
CA LYS A 78 9.11 12.16 -5.64
C LYS A 78 8.62 12.73 -6.96
N SER A 79 7.90 13.85 -6.90
CA SER A 79 7.55 14.65 -8.07
C SER A 79 8.83 15.25 -8.66
N SER A 80 9.07 15.03 -9.96
CA SER A 80 10.15 15.69 -10.70
C SER A 80 9.62 16.91 -11.44
N LYS A 81 10.48 17.93 -11.60
CA LYS A 81 10.22 19.07 -12.50
C LYS A 81 10.23 18.64 -13.96
N ASN A 82 10.99 17.58 -14.29
CA ASN A 82 11.00 16.99 -15.61
C ASN A 82 10.22 15.67 -15.58
N LEU A 83 9.01 15.71 -16.15
CA LEU A 83 8.12 14.56 -16.19
C LEU A 83 8.68 13.34 -16.93
N LYS A 84 9.74 13.50 -17.72
CA LYS A 84 10.46 12.39 -18.39
C LYS A 84 11.46 11.69 -17.49
N PHE A 85 11.54 12.08 -16.21
CA PHE A 85 12.37 11.42 -15.21
C PHE A 85 11.52 10.92 -14.06
N LEU A 86 11.67 9.65 -13.71
CA LEU A 86 11.17 9.11 -12.46
C LEU A 86 12.15 9.48 -11.35
N ALA A 87 11.75 10.38 -10.45
CA ALA A 87 12.52 10.68 -9.25
C ALA A 87 12.14 9.70 -8.13
N ILE A 88 13.12 8.93 -7.68
CA ILE A 88 13.01 8.07 -6.50
C ILE A 88 13.94 8.58 -5.39
N SER A 89 13.59 8.31 -4.15
CA SER A 89 14.42 8.64 -3.00
C SER A 89 14.36 7.58 -1.92
N THR A 90 15.43 7.48 -1.14
CA THR A 90 15.45 6.69 0.10
C THR A 90 15.42 7.62 1.30
N LEU A 91 14.56 7.31 2.26
CA LEU A 91 14.51 7.96 3.57
C LEU A 91 14.97 6.98 4.65
N SER A 92 15.50 7.50 5.76
CA SER A 92 15.63 6.74 7.00
C SER A 92 14.25 6.44 7.61
N MET A 93 14.18 5.53 8.59
CA MET A 93 12.97 5.32 9.41
C MET A 93 12.55 6.54 10.25
N THR A 94 13.31 7.63 10.24
CA THR A 94 12.97 8.91 10.88
C THR A 94 12.52 9.98 9.87
N GLY A 95 12.39 9.62 8.60
CA GLY A 95 11.95 10.52 7.52
C GLY A 95 13.06 11.41 6.94
N GLN A 96 14.31 11.24 7.37
CA GLN A 96 15.44 11.99 6.82
C GLN A 96 15.80 11.45 5.44
N THR A 97 15.92 12.34 4.45
CA THR A 97 16.41 11.97 3.12
C THR A 97 17.84 11.48 3.17
N LEU A 98 18.08 10.29 2.62
CA LEU A 98 19.41 9.72 2.47
C LEU A 98 19.93 9.95 1.06
N GLN A 99 19.14 9.61 0.04
CA GLN A 99 19.51 9.74 -1.36
C GLN A 99 18.31 10.12 -2.23
N ILE A 100 18.59 10.75 -3.36
CA ILE A 100 17.63 11.06 -4.42
C ILE A 100 18.29 10.68 -5.75
N LYS A 101 17.53 10.01 -6.63
CA LYS A 101 17.97 9.64 -7.97
C LYS A 101 16.88 9.94 -8.98
N GLU A 102 17.24 10.57 -10.09
CA GLU A 102 16.37 10.72 -11.25
C GLU A 102 16.72 9.67 -12.30
N LEU A 103 15.72 8.90 -12.73
CA LEU A 103 15.85 7.84 -13.71
C LEU A 103 15.14 8.27 -15.00
N GLN A 104 15.87 8.30 -16.10
CA GLN A 104 15.29 8.66 -17.39
C GLN A 104 14.26 7.60 -17.81
N LEU A 105 13.05 8.06 -18.13
CA LEU A 105 11.97 7.24 -18.65
C LEU A 105 12.00 7.21 -20.19
N PRO A 106 11.32 6.23 -20.83
CA PRO A 106 11.06 6.27 -22.26
C PRO A 106 10.38 7.58 -22.70
N GLN A 107 10.60 7.97 -23.97
CA GLN A 107 10.20 9.28 -24.50
C GLN A 107 8.70 9.59 -24.30
N ASP A 108 7.83 8.58 -24.36
CA ASP A 108 6.37 8.75 -24.28
C ASP A 108 5.80 8.56 -22.86
N VAL A 109 6.65 8.35 -21.85
CA VAL A 109 6.22 8.11 -20.47
C VAL A 109 6.36 9.38 -19.63
N SER A 110 5.41 9.60 -18.72
CA SER A 110 5.46 10.67 -17.71
C SER A 110 5.33 10.09 -16.30
N SER A 111 6.20 10.49 -15.37
CA SER A 111 6.28 10.02 -13.98
C SER A 111 5.45 10.83 -12.96
N GLN A 112 4.36 11.46 -13.40
CA GLN A 112 3.55 12.28 -12.48
C GLN A 112 3.01 11.47 -11.30
N VAL A 113 3.05 12.09 -10.12
CA VAL A 113 2.56 11.51 -8.86
C VAL A 113 1.03 11.52 -8.81
N GLN A 114 0.41 12.61 -9.30
CA GLN A 114 -1.03 12.79 -9.38
C GLN A 114 -1.55 12.36 -10.75
N ASP A 115 -2.60 11.54 -10.78
CA ASP A 115 -3.28 11.20 -12.02
C ASP A 115 -3.91 12.45 -12.63
N THR A 116 -3.84 12.56 -13.94
CA THR A 116 -4.59 13.55 -14.70
C THR A 116 -5.74 12.87 -15.42
N ILE A 117 -6.57 13.67 -16.06
CA ILE A 117 -7.61 13.15 -16.93
C ILE A 117 -7.05 12.38 -18.13
N HIS A 118 -5.84 12.74 -18.60
CA HIS A 118 -5.22 12.17 -19.79
C HIS A 118 -4.30 11.00 -19.47
N SER A 119 -3.70 10.97 -18.29
CA SER A 119 -2.64 10.02 -18.01
C SER A 119 -2.49 9.66 -16.55
N LYS A 120 -1.97 8.46 -16.33
CA LYS A 120 -1.75 7.84 -15.02
C LYS A 120 -0.41 7.13 -15.03
N PHE A 121 0.37 7.33 -13.96
CA PHE A 121 1.60 6.60 -13.71
C PHE A 121 1.51 5.90 -12.35
N ASN A 122 1.84 4.61 -12.33
CA ASN A 122 1.92 3.84 -11.10
C ASN A 122 3.27 3.16 -11.02
N LEU A 123 3.89 3.23 -9.84
CA LEU A 123 5.07 2.47 -9.46
C LEU A 123 4.67 1.63 -8.25
N THR A 124 4.85 0.31 -8.36
CA THR A 124 4.46 -0.67 -7.35
C THR A 124 5.66 -1.55 -7.03
N ALA A 125 5.82 -1.90 -5.75
CA ALA A 125 6.77 -2.90 -5.30
C ALA A 125 6.06 -4.24 -5.11
N TYR A 126 6.65 -5.30 -5.65
CA TYR A 126 6.20 -6.67 -5.44
C TYR A 126 7.25 -7.40 -4.59
N PRO A 127 6.96 -7.68 -3.31
CA PRO A 127 7.87 -8.45 -2.48
C PRO A 127 7.89 -9.90 -2.97
N THR A 128 9.08 -10.47 -3.08
CA THR A 128 9.32 -11.87 -3.39
C THR A 128 10.10 -12.49 -2.24
N PHE A 129 9.53 -13.53 -1.62
CA PHE A 129 10.21 -14.26 -0.55
C PHE A 129 11.15 -15.32 -1.15
N ASP A 130 12.43 -15.24 -0.81
CA ASP A 130 13.38 -16.30 -1.10
C ASP A 130 13.47 -17.28 0.08
N ASN A 131 12.98 -18.49 -0.13
CA ASN A 131 12.98 -19.57 0.87
C ASN A 131 14.40 -20.01 1.28
N ILE A 132 15.41 -19.80 0.44
CA ILE A 132 16.78 -20.27 0.70
C ILE A 132 17.50 -19.30 1.63
N SER A 133 17.51 -18.02 1.26
CA SER A 133 18.10 -16.99 2.11
C SER A 133 17.20 -16.61 3.28
N ASN A 134 15.92 -16.99 3.24
CA ASN A 134 14.89 -16.50 4.15
C ASN A 134 14.95 -14.97 4.19
N THR A 135 14.90 -14.33 3.01
CA THR A 135 14.87 -12.87 2.88
C THR A 135 13.83 -12.44 1.84
N TYR A 136 13.42 -11.17 1.90
CA TYR A 136 12.57 -10.59 0.88
C TYR A 136 13.39 -9.78 -0.12
N SER A 137 13.22 -10.06 -1.40
CA SER A 137 13.61 -9.15 -2.48
C SER A 137 12.38 -8.39 -2.98
N TYR A 138 12.60 -7.32 -3.75
CA TYR A 138 11.51 -6.50 -4.28
C TYR A 138 11.68 -6.30 -5.78
N ASP A 139 10.63 -6.60 -6.53
CA ASP A 139 10.50 -6.24 -7.93
C ASP A 139 9.70 -4.94 -8.05
N PHE A 140 10.35 -3.87 -8.51
CA PHE A 140 9.67 -2.61 -8.74
C PHE A 140 9.21 -2.51 -10.19
N GLN A 141 7.92 -2.28 -10.38
CA GLN A 141 7.35 -2.18 -11.71
C GLN A 141 6.54 -0.92 -11.83
N TRP A 142 6.58 -0.34 -13.02
CA TRP A 142 5.75 0.79 -13.36
C TRP A 142 4.85 0.51 -14.55
N SER A 143 3.73 1.22 -14.56
CA SER A 143 2.79 1.26 -15.67
C SER A 143 2.43 2.71 -15.96
N PHE A 144 2.35 3.02 -17.24
CA PHE A 144 1.89 4.29 -17.75
C PHE A 144 0.68 4.03 -18.65
N PHE A 145 -0.39 4.78 -18.38
CA PHE A 145 -1.60 4.80 -19.19
C PHE A 145 -1.80 6.22 -19.70
N GLU A 146 -2.06 6.37 -20.99
CA GLU A 146 -2.44 7.64 -21.60
C GLU A 146 -3.66 7.44 -22.50
N GLN A 147 -4.62 8.36 -22.37
CA GLN A 147 -5.80 8.44 -23.20
C GLN A 147 -6.00 9.87 -23.67
N LYS A 148 -6.06 10.05 -24.98
CA LYS A 148 -6.51 11.31 -25.58
C LYS A 148 -8.00 11.44 -25.33
N ILE A 149 -8.40 12.61 -24.83
CA ILE A 149 -9.82 12.91 -24.60
C ILE A 149 -10.30 13.71 -25.77
N GLN A 150 -11.42 13.28 -26.32
CA GLN A 150 -12.07 13.94 -27.42
C GLN A 150 -13.07 14.96 -26.87
N GLY A 151 -13.00 16.20 -27.35
CA GLY A 151 -14.05 17.19 -27.10
C GLY A 151 -15.25 17.00 -28.02
N MET A 152 -16.03 18.06 -28.25
CA MET A 152 -17.23 18.01 -29.10
C MET A 152 -17.01 17.62 -30.58
N MET A 153 -15.79 17.70 -31.11
CA MET A 153 -15.52 17.40 -32.52
C MET A 153 -15.19 15.92 -32.74
N ALA A 154 -15.73 15.36 -33.83
CA ALA A 154 -15.42 13.99 -34.26
C ALA A 154 -13.94 13.89 -34.70
N GLU A 155 -13.09 13.28 -33.86
CA GLU A 155 -11.73 12.86 -34.21
C GLU A 155 -11.66 11.33 -34.28
N GLU A 156 -10.65 10.81 -34.96
CA GLU A 156 -10.40 9.38 -35.00
C GLU A 156 -10.02 8.88 -33.59
N ILE A 157 -10.82 7.94 -33.06
CA ILE A 157 -10.63 7.38 -31.73
C ILE A 157 -9.30 6.63 -31.71
N THR A 158 -8.28 7.26 -31.12
CA THR A 158 -7.00 6.60 -30.87
C THR A 158 -7.16 5.70 -29.64
N PRO A 159 -6.80 4.40 -29.70
CA PRO A 159 -6.85 3.54 -28.53
C PRO A 159 -5.90 4.09 -27.45
N PRO A 160 -6.19 3.85 -26.15
CA PRO A 160 -5.31 4.28 -25.08
C PRO A 160 -3.94 3.61 -25.19
N THR A 161 -2.89 4.38 -24.96
CA THR A 161 -1.51 3.90 -24.92
C THR A 161 -1.24 3.30 -23.53
N GLN A 162 -0.69 2.08 -23.50
CA GLN A 162 -0.21 1.46 -22.27
C GLN A 162 1.25 1.05 -22.43
N ILE A 163 2.10 1.50 -21.51
CA ILE A 163 3.53 1.19 -21.48
C ILE A 163 3.87 0.65 -20.10
N PHE A 164 4.70 -0.39 -20.07
CA PHE A 164 5.14 -1.04 -18.84
C PHE A 164 6.67 -1.01 -18.75
N GLY A 165 7.17 -1.10 -17.52
CA GLY A 165 8.57 -1.36 -17.29
C GLY A 165 8.86 -1.69 -15.84
N SER A 166 10.15 -1.86 -15.55
CA SER A 166 10.66 -2.08 -14.21
C SER A 166 11.66 -1.00 -13.81
N VAL A 167 11.82 -0.85 -12.49
CA VAL A 167 12.96 -0.18 -11.90
C VAL A 167 13.84 -1.26 -11.28
N VAL A 168 15.08 -1.33 -11.72
CA VAL A 168 16.08 -2.23 -11.13
C VAL A 168 16.84 -1.44 -10.08
N ILE A 169 16.83 -1.92 -8.84
CA ILE A 169 17.59 -1.36 -7.72
C ILE A 169 18.40 -2.51 -7.13
N ASP A 170 19.70 -2.55 -7.43
CA ASP A 170 20.58 -3.63 -6.98
C ASP A 170 20.91 -3.50 -5.47
N ASP A 171 20.97 -2.27 -4.96
CA ASP A 171 21.27 -1.98 -3.56
C ASP A 171 20.45 -0.76 -3.08
N ILE A 172 19.59 -0.96 -2.08
CA ILE A 172 18.81 0.15 -1.49
C ILE A 172 19.68 1.14 -0.71
N ASN A 173 20.92 0.75 -0.36
CA ASN A 173 21.90 1.64 0.25
C ASN A 173 22.56 2.59 -0.76
N SER A 174 22.48 2.28 -2.05
CA SER A 174 23.02 3.10 -3.13
C SER A 174 22.15 3.06 -4.38
N LEU A 175 21.44 4.16 -4.65
CA LEU A 175 20.67 4.33 -5.89
C LEU A 175 21.53 4.64 -7.13
N GLU A 176 22.86 4.52 -7.06
CA GLU A 176 23.75 4.88 -8.17
C GLU A 176 23.50 4.02 -9.43
N LEU A 177 23.34 2.72 -9.23
CA LEU A 177 23.09 1.72 -10.28
C LEU A 177 21.60 1.54 -10.62
N ALA A 178 20.72 2.30 -9.97
CA ALA A 178 19.29 2.21 -10.24
C ALA A 178 19.01 2.59 -11.70
N SER A 179 18.15 1.81 -12.37
CA SER A 179 17.84 1.99 -13.80
C SER A 179 16.40 1.62 -14.12
N VAL A 180 15.88 2.16 -15.24
CA VAL A 180 14.56 1.80 -15.77
C VAL A 180 14.74 0.87 -16.97
N LYS A 181 13.94 -0.20 -17.03
CA LYS A 181 13.90 -1.13 -18.16
C LYS A 181 12.47 -1.24 -18.71
N PRO A 182 12.22 -0.91 -19.99
CA PRO A 182 10.91 -1.17 -20.60
C PRO A 182 10.56 -2.66 -20.59
N MET A 183 9.27 -2.97 -20.48
CA MET A 183 8.74 -4.32 -20.54
C MET A 183 7.71 -4.43 -21.67
N SER A 184 7.70 -5.56 -22.36
CA SER A 184 6.79 -5.82 -23.48
C SER A 184 5.35 -6.11 -23.04
N SER A 185 5.17 -6.50 -21.78
CA SER A 185 3.86 -6.81 -21.21
C SER A 185 3.79 -6.46 -19.73
N ARG A 186 2.56 -6.27 -19.25
CA ARG A 186 2.28 -6.14 -17.82
C ARG A 186 2.59 -7.48 -17.15
N MET A 187 3.33 -7.47 -16.04
CA MET A 187 3.37 -8.65 -15.19
C MET A 187 1.94 -8.92 -14.70
N VAL A 188 1.49 -10.16 -14.80
CA VAL A 188 0.20 -10.55 -14.24
C VAL A 188 0.30 -10.33 -12.74
N LYS A 189 -0.27 -9.23 -12.25
CA LYS A 189 -0.47 -9.05 -10.81
C LYS A 189 -1.22 -10.29 -10.38
N GLN A 190 -0.66 -11.08 -9.45
CA GLN A 190 -1.44 -12.08 -8.76
C GLN A 190 -2.60 -11.29 -8.16
N ASN A 191 -3.77 -11.39 -8.79
CA ASN A 191 -4.97 -10.75 -8.29
C ASN A 191 -5.05 -11.23 -6.84
N ILE A 192 -5.22 -10.31 -5.89
CA ILE A 192 -5.53 -10.67 -4.50
C ILE A 192 -6.80 -11.49 -4.63
N HIS A 193 -6.59 -12.80 -4.61
CA HIS A 193 -7.51 -13.70 -5.26
C HIS A 193 -8.69 -13.79 -4.29
N VAL A 194 -9.86 -13.35 -4.75
CA VAL A 194 -11.14 -13.70 -4.12
C VAL A 194 -11.26 -15.20 -4.33
N GLU A 195 -10.65 -16.02 -3.47
CA GLU A 195 -10.43 -17.42 -3.77
C GLU A 195 -10.89 -18.41 -2.71
N SER A 196 -11.76 -19.28 -3.20
CA SER A 196 -12.18 -20.59 -2.72
C SER A 196 -13.00 -20.63 -1.43
N ASP A 197 -14.07 -21.41 -1.48
CA ASP A 197 -14.87 -21.82 -0.33
C ASP A 197 -14.04 -22.50 0.79
N ASN A 198 -12.78 -22.81 0.52
CA ASN A 198 -11.88 -23.61 1.35
C ASN A 198 -11.02 -22.83 2.35
N LEU A 199 -11.01 -21.49 2.37
CA LEU A 199 -10.12 -20.73 3.28
C LEU A 199 -10.39 -21.05 4.77
N ILE A 200 -11.66 -21.10 5.14
CA ILE A 200 -12.12 -21.56 6.46
C ILE A 200 -13.35 -22.42 6.20
N PRO A 201 -13.25 -23.76 6.31
CA PRO A 201 -14.37 -24.65 6.09
C PRO A 201 -15.58 -24.28 6.96
N ALA A 202 -16.79 -24.53 6.47
CA ALA A 202 -18.08 -24.30 7.14
C ALA A 202 -18.47 -22.83 7.44
N VAL A 203 -17.59 -21.84 7.25
CA VAL A 203 -17.99 -20.43 7.37
C VAL A 203 -18.66 -19.94 6.08
N VAL A 204 -19.86 -19.38 6.21
CA VAL A 204 -20.65 -18.80 5.11
C VAL A 204 -20.31 -17.32 4.92
N GLY A 205 -20.23 -16.89 3.66
CA GLY A 205 -19.96 -15.50 3.28
C GLY A 205 -18.81 -15.39 2.28
N ARG A 206 -18.57 -14.17 1.77
CA ARG A 206 -17.45 -13.91 0.87
C ARG A 206 -16.16 -13.83 1.69
N LYS A 207 -15.14 -14.59 1.30
CA LYS A 207 -13.88 -14.72 2.05
C LYS A 207 -12.76 -14.00 1.32
N PHE A 208 -11.93 -13.27 2.06
CA PHE A 208 -10.80 -12.51 1.52
C PHE A 208 -9.62 -12.65 2.46
N LYS A 209 -8.43 -12.98 1.94
CA LYS A 209 -7.21 -13.01 2.75
C LYS A 209 -6.74 -11.59 3.08
N SER A 210 -6.07 -11.43 4.23
CA SER A 210 -5.24 -10.24 4.49
C SER A 210 -4.07 -10.18 3.51
N ILE A 211 -3.36 -9.06 3.50
CA ILE A 211 -2.21 -8.89 2.61
C ILE A 211 -1.08 -9.84 2.98
N SER A 212 -0.81 -10.06 4.28
CA SER A 212 0.16 -11.07 4.72
C SER A 212 -0.31 -12.51 4.50
N GLY A 213 -1.61 -12.72 4.33
CA GLY A 213 -2.22 -14.04 4.24
C GLY A 213 -2.47 -14.73 5.58
N ASP A 214 -2.12 -14.11 6.72
CA ASP A 214 -2.29 -14.68 8.07
C ASP A 214 -3.72 -14.60 8.61
N TYR A 215 -4.57 -13.80 7.95
CA TYR A 215 -5.94 -13.56 8.38
C TYR A 215 -6.93 -13.69 7.22
N VAL A 216 -8.19 -13.92 7.57
CA VAL A 216 -9.30 -14.02 6.61
C VAL A 216 -10.43 -13.11 7.08
N LEU A 217 -10.86 -12.21 6.21
CA LEU A 217 -12.07 -11.43 6.34
C LEU A 217 -13.22 -12.21 5.70
N VAL A 218 -14.28 -12.41 6.45
CA VAL A 218 -15.56 -12.92 5.94
C VAL A 218 -16.56 -11.79 5.94
N SER A 219 -17.07 -11.44 4.75
CA SER A 219 -18.06 -10.40 4.55
C SER A 219 -19.43 -11.02 4.34
N ASN A 220 -20.37 -10.61 5.19
CA ASN A 220 -21.79 -10.91 5.07
C ASN A 220 -22.57 -9.60 4.99
N GLN A 221 -23.61 -9.58 4.16
CA GLN A 221 -24.51 -8.43 4.08
C GLN A 221 -25.50 -8.50 5.26
N ASP A 222 -25.69 -7.39 5.97
CA ASP A 222 -26.75 -7.26 6.96
C ASP A 222 -28.11 -7.26 6.23
N SER A 223 -29.09 -7.91 6.84
CA SER A 223 -30.46 -7.99 6.33
C SER A 223 -31.13 -6.61 6.17
N ASP A 224 -30.65 -5.61 6.93
CA ASP A 224 -31.15 -4.23 6.89
C ASP A 224 -30.40 -3.40 5.83
N ASN A 225 -30.83 -3.53 4.58
CA ASN A 225 -30.26 -2.81 3.43
C ASN A 225 -30.43 -1.28 3.48
N ALA A 226 -31.17 -0.74 4.45
CA ALA A 226 -31.39 0.71 4.56
C ALA A 226 -30.21 1.44 5.23
N LYS A 227 -29.30 0.72 5.88
CA LYS A 227 -28.13 1.31 6.56
C LYS A 227 -26.98 1.52 5.58
N TRP A 228 -26.24 2.61 5.79
CA TRP A 228 -25.00 2.87 5.06
C TRP A 228 -23.98 1.75 5.27
N ASP A 229 -23.76 1.35 6.53
CA ASP A 229 -22.89 0.23 6.87
C ASP A 229 -23.68 -1.08 6.86
N ASN A 230 -23.89 -1.64 5.66
CA ASN A 230 -24.70 -2.84 5.45
C ASN A 230 -23.87 -4.13 5.29
N TYR A 231 -22.57 -4.12 5.60
CA TYR A 231 -21.75 -5.32 5.65
C TYR A 231 -21.17 -5.54 7.04
N ILE A 232 -21.23 -6.79 7.51
CA ILE A 232 -20.51 -7.27 8.68
C ILE A 232 -19.23 -7.92 8.18
N TRP A 233 -18.09 -7.41 8.62
CA TRP A 233 -16.79 -8.03 8.41
C TRP A 233 -16.39 -8.76 9.68
N THR A 234 -16.30 -10.09 9.61
CA THR A 234 -15.74 -10.92 10.67
C THR A 234 -14.32 -11.31 10.30
N ILE A 235 -13.37 -11.03 11.18
CA ILE A 235 -11.96 -11.34 10.95
C ILE A 235 -11.61 -12.62 11.70
N TYR A 236 -10.96 -13.53 10.97
CA TYR A 236 -10.49 -14.80 11.47
C TYR A 236 -8.97 -14.89 11.32
N SER A 237 -8.31 -15.63 12.20
CA SER A 237 -7.00 -16.19 11.89
C SER A 237 -7.11 -17.25 10.78
N VAL A 238 -6.01 -17.56 10.11
CA VAL A 238 -5.95 -18.72 9.19
C VAL A 238 -6.27 -20.06 9.83
N SER A 239 -6.14 -20.19 11.16
CA SER A 239 -6.56 -21.39 11.90
C SER A 239 -8.08 -21.46 12.13
N GLY A 240 -8.85 -20.44 11.73
CA GLY A 240 -10.30 -20.37 11.88
C GLY A 240 -10.78 -19.76 13.21
N GLN A 241 -9.88 -19.23 14.04
CA GLN A 241 -10.27 -18.52 15.26
C GLN A 241 -10.84 -17.15 14.92
N VAL A 242 -12.02 -16.82 15.45
CA VAL A 242 -12.61 -15.47 15.34
C VAL A 242 -11.81 -14.50 16.19
N LEU A 243 -11.37 -13.40 15.60
CA LEU A 243 -10.66 -12.32 16.28
C LEU A 243 -11.58 -11.15 16.64
N GLY A 244 -12.58 -10.86 15.80
CA GLY A 244 -13.52 -9.77 16.01
C GLY A 244 -14.42 -9.53 14.81
N SER A 245 -15.35 -8.58 14.93
CA SER A 245 -16.21 -8.16 13.82
C SER A 245 -16.42 -6.66 13.81
N ILE A 246 -16.61 -6.06 12.64
CA ILE A 246 -16.99 -4.64 12.47
C ILE A 246 -18.09 -4.48 11.42
N MET A 247 -18.81 -3.36 11.49
CA MET A 247 -19.73 -2.93 10.42
C MET A 247 -18.96 -2.08 9.40
N ASN A 248 -19.28 -2.21 8.11
CA ASN A 248 -18.69 -1.43 7.03
C ASN A 248 -19.69 -1.26 5.88
N HIS A 249 -19.59 -0.17 5.12
CA HIS A 249 -20.41 0.07 3.93
C HIS A 249 -19.89 -0.65 2.67
N SER A 250 -18.67 -1.17 2.71
CA SER A 250 -18.05 -1.90 1.61
C SER A 250 -18.00 -3.39 1.91
N SER A 251 -18.17 -4.24 0.90
CA SER A 251 -18.04 -5.70 1.09
C SER A 251 -16.59 -6.17 1.30
N PHE A 252 -15.60 -5.37 0.89
CA PHE A 252 -14.19 -5.73 0.97
C PHE A 252 -13.28 -4.51 0.78
N ARG A 253 -12.15 -4.52 1.50
CA ARG A 253 -10.93 -3.74 1.24
C ARG A 253 -9.70 -4.60 1.54
N PRO A 254 -8.56 -4.37 0.85
CA PRO A 254 -7.27 -4.87 1.34
C PRO A 254 -7.06 -4.42 2.78
N PHE A 255 -6.67 -5.37 3.63
CA PHE A 255 -6.60 -5.17 5.07
C PHE A 255 -5.45 -5.97 5.67
N GLU A 256 -5.08 -5.60 6.88
CA GLU A 256 -4.13 -6.34 7.72
C GLU A 256 -4.54 -6.27 9.19
N VAL A 257 -4.06 -7.21 10.00
CA VAL A 257 -4.24 -7.18 11.45
C VAL A 257 -2.91 -7.00 12.16
N ILE A 258 -2.85 -6.05 13.09
CA ILE A 258 -1.66 -5.72 13.89
C ILE A 258 -2.05 -5.75 15.36
N GLY A 259 -1.55 -6.75 16.08
CA GLY A 259 -2.05 -7.04 17.43
C GLY A 259 -3.55 -7.31 17.38
N GLU A 260 -4.33 -6.48 18.07
CA GLU A 260 -5.80 -6.55 18.12
C GLU A 260 -6.49 -5.56 17.17
N GLN A 261 -5.75 -4.96 16.23
CA GLN A 261 -6.25 -3.89 15.38
C GLN A 261 -6.41 -4.31 13.94
N LEU A 262 -7.58 -4.06 13.36
CA LEU A 262 -7.83 -4.17 11.94
C LEU A 262 -7.51 -2.84 11.26
N VAL A 263 -6.57 -2.86 10.30
CA VAL A 263 -6.15 -1.69 9.54
C VAL A 263 -6.53 -1.87 8.06
N PHE A 264 -7.19 -0.87 7.48
CA PHE A 264 -7.52 -0.85 6.05
C PHE A 264 -7.65 0.59 5.54
N VAL A 265 -7.69 0.73 4.20
CA VAL A 265 -7.95 2.01 3.52
C VAL A 265 -9.41 2.09 3.12
N ASP A 266 -10.07 3.14 3.57
CA ASP A 266 -11.42 3.49 3.19
C ASP A 266 -11.42 4.47 2.01
N LEU A 267 -12.28 4.19 1.02
CA LEU A 267 -12.32 4.97 -0.20
C LEU A 267 -13.19 6.22 -0.03
N PRO A 268 -12.91 7.30 -0.78
CA PRO A 268 -13.75 8.49 -0.76
C PRO A 268 -15.18 8.15 -1.14
N SER A 269 -16.11 8.69 -0.38
CA SER A 269 -17.53 8.50 -0.62
C SER A 269 -18.29 9.77 -0.26
N VAL A 270 -19.52 9.87 -0.76
CA VAL A 270 -20.46 10.92 -0.40
C VAL A 270 -21.73 10.24 0.06
N ARG A 271 -22.26 10.65 1.20
CA ARG A 271 -23.50 10.12 1.76
C ARG A 271 -24.47 11.24 2.12
N LEU A 272 -25.76 10.95 2.09
CA LEU A 272 -26.80 11.89 2.47
C LEU A 272 -27.25 11.60 3.91
N ILE A 273 -27.01 12.53 4.83
CA ILE A 273 -27.44 12.44 6.23
C ILE A 273 -28.24 13.70 6.55
N ASN A 274 -29.47 13.52 7.03
CA ASN A 274 -30.36 14.64 7.39
C ASN A 274 -30.50 15.67 6.26
N ASN A 275 -30.67 15.21 5.01
CA ASN A 275 -30.72 16.05 3.80
C ASN A 275 -29.43 16.85 3.48
N GLN A 276 -28.30 16.53 4.12
CA GLN A 276 -27.00 17.13 3.85
C GLN A 276 -26.03 16.09 3.29
N TYR A 277 -25.27 16.48 2.27
CA TYR A 277 -24.19 15.66 1.74
C TYR A 277 -22.98 15.75 2.68
N GLU A 278 -22.55 14.61 3.20
CA GLU A 278 -21.30 14.46 3.92
C GLU A 278 -20.29 13.76 3.00
N THR A 279 -19.14 14.41 2.81
CA THR A 279 -18.01 13.83 2.07
C THR A 279 -17.07 13.14 3.04
N VAL A 280 -16.82 11.85 2.80
CA VAL A 280 -15.80 11.07 3.50
C VAL A 280 -14.55 11.07 2.62
N PRO A 281 -13.39 11.53 3.11
CA PRO A 281 -12.17 11.56 2.32
C PRO A 281 -11.50 10.18 2.26
N LEU A 282 -10.49 10.04 1.39
CA LEU A 282 -9.65 8.84 1.34
C LEU A 282 -8.90 8.76 2.67
N SER A 283 -9.00 7.64 3.37
CA SER A 283 -8.44 7.55 4.73
C SER A 283 -7.97 6.15 5.09
N VAL A 284 -6.96 6.07 5.96
CA VAL A 284 -6.61 4.85 6.69
C VAL A 284 -7.41 4.83 7.99
N LYS A 285 -8.01 3.68 8.32
CA LYS A 285 -8.75 3.46 9.56
C LYS A 285 -8.14 2.30 10.34
N SER A 286 -8.21 2.41 11.67
CA SER A 286 -7.94 1.30 12.59
C SER A 286 -9.17 1.05 13.46
N TYR A 287 -9.56 -0.21 13.56
CA TYR A 287 -10.61 -0.68 14.48
C TYR A 287 -10.02 -1.66 15.49
N SER A 288 -10.49 -1.61 16.74
CA SER A 288 -10.24 -2.69 17.70
C SER A 288 -11.14 -3.87 17.37
N LEU A 289 -10.54 -5.06 17.21
CA LEU A 289 -11.27 -6.31 17.00
C LEU A 289 -11.94 -6.81 18.29
N THR A 290 -11.41 -6.43 19.44
CA THR A 290 -11.90 -6.84 20.76
C THR A 290 -13.26 -6.22 21.11
N ASN A 291 -13.48 -4.95 20.75
CA ASN A 291 -14.72 -4.24 21.10
C ASN A 291 -15.43 -3.61 19.88
N SER A 292 -14.96 -3.90 18.67
CA SER A 292 -15.55 -3.42 17.40
C SER A 292 -15.57 -1.90 17.23
N SER A 293 -14.80 -1.14 18.02
CA SER A 293 -14.79 0.32 17.96
C SER A 293 -13.71 0.88 17.03
N LEU A 294 -14.00 2.03 16.42
CA LEU A 294 -13.03 2.80 15.65
C LEU A 294 -12.00 3.41 16.62
N ASN A 295 -10.73 3.04 16.48
CA ASN A 295 -9.64 3.60 17.28
C ASN A 295 -9.24 4.98 16.77
N TRP A 296 -8.95 5.07 15.47
CA TRP A 296 -8.49 6.31 14.83
C TRP A 296 -8.74 6.30 13.32
N THR A 297 -8.73 7.49 12.71
CA THR A 297 -8.80 7.70 11.27
C THR A 297 -7.76 8.75 10.85
N LYS A 298 -7.10 8.51 9.72
CA LYS A 298 -6.15 9.47 9.12
C LYS A 298 -6.43 9.64 7.64
N GLU A 299 -6.65 10.88 7.24
CA GLU A 299 -6.78 11.25 5.84
C GLU A 299 -5.45 11.02 5.10
N ILE A 300 -5.54 10.52 3.88
CA ILE A 300 -4.41 10.29 2.98
C ILE A 300 -4.67 10.98 1.65
N ARG A 301 -3.58 11.30 0.94
CA ARG A 301 -3.67 11.96 -0.37
C ARG A 301 -4.34 11.06 -1.40
N ASP A 302 -5.35 11.59 -2.07
CA ASP A 302 -5.97 10.92 -3.22
C ASP A 302 -5.23 11.28 -4.50
N PHE A 303 -4.53 10.29 -5.08
CA PHE A 303 -3.79 10.45 -6.33
C PHE A 303 -4.67 10.35 -7.57
N SER A 304 -5.96 10.05 -7.43
CA SER A 304 -6.87 9.87 -8.57
C SER A 304 -7.39 11.22 -9.06
N TYR A 305 -7.53 11.38 -10.38
CA TYR A 305 -8.25 12.52 -10.94
C TYR A 305 -9.76 12.38 -10.69
N LYS A 306 -10.38 13.44 -10.18
CA LYS A 306 -11.83 13.52 -9.90
C LYS A 306 -12.49 14.79 -10.42
N GLY A 307 -11.79 15.53 -11.28
CA GLY A 307 -12.33 16.74 -11.88
C GLY A 307 -13.41 16.45 -12.93
N PRO A 308 -14.13 17.49 -13.38
CA PRO A 308 -15.10 17.35 -14.47
C PRO A 308 -14.38 16.94 -15.76
N TYR A 309 -15.03 16.08 -16.55
CA TYR A 309 -14.57 15.82 -17.91
C TYR A 309 -14.83 17.07 -18.78
N PRO A 310 -13.87 17.51 -19.61
CA PRO A 310 -14.13 18.58 -20.56
C PRO A 310 -15.24 18.13 -21.52
N HIS A 311 -16.24 18.99 -21.69
CA HIS A 311 -17.35 18.79 -22.62
C HIS A 311 -17.03 19.40 -23.98
#